data_AF-A0A8J4X475-F1
#
_entry.id   AF-A0A8J4X475-F1
#
_cell.length_a   1.000
_cell.length_b   1.000
_cell.length_c   1.000
_cell.angle_alpha   90.00
_cell.angle_beta   90.00
_cell.angle_gamma   90.00
#
_symmetry.space_group_name_H-M   'P 1'
#
loop_
_entity.id
_entity.type
_entity.pdbx_description
1 polymer ?
#
loop_
_entity_poly.entity_id
_entity_poly.type
_entity_poly.pdbx_seq_one_letter_code
_entity_poly.pdbx_strand_id
1 'polypeptide(L)'
;GKELLKEKRRKRQLLFQEQKKSRLLPEALLEEFDTVAQKLPALPDEKGDAGEQQEEEKEIKVRKRKKVSKTLQGKCKVMRVKDGAADTTMQKSAIDFIQARLYGPGSQRTTNAELLSLQRKRGPDQGAAVQFVNKKW
;
A
#
# COMPACT_ATOMS: atom_id res chain seq x y z
N GLY A 1 28.05 24.91 26.82
CA GLY A 1 29.08 24.06 27.47
C GLY A 1 29.19 22.74 26.74
N LYS A 2 30.42 22.21 26.58
CA LYS A 2 30.71 20.95 25.87
C LYS A 2 29.99 19.73 26.48
N GLU A 3 29.70 19.77 27.78
CA GLU A 3 28.98 18.70 28.49
C GLU A 3 27.51 18.56 28.07
N LEU A 4 26.77 19.67 27.91
CA LEU A 4 25.37 19.62 27.44
C LEU A 4 25.25 18.97 26.05
N LEU A 5 26.25 19.14 25.19
CA LEU A 5 26.28 18.52 23.86
C LEU A 5 26.55 17.01 23.94
N LYS A 6 27.44 16.57 24.84
CA LYS A 6 27.69 15.14 25.10
C LYS A 6 26.46 14.47 25.70
N GLU A 7 25.78 15.13 26.63
CA GLU A 7 24.57 14.61 27.26
C GLU A 7 23.44 14.44 26.22
N LYS A 8 23.23 15.44 25.35
CA LYS A 8 22.29 15.32 24.22
C LYS A 8 22.64 14.17 23.28
N ARG A 9 23.93 13.95 22.99
CA ARG A 9 24.38 12.82 22.17
C ARG A 9 24.06 11.48 22.83
N ARG A 10 24.32 11.32 24.13
CA ARG A 10 23.98 10.12 24.90
C ARG A 10 22.47 9.84 24.88
N LYS A 11 21.63 10.84 25.14
CA LYS A 11 20.17 10.70 25.10
C LYS A 11 19.65 10.19 23.75
N ARG A 12 20.19 10.71 22.64
CA ARG A 12 19.82 10.23 21.30
C ARG A 12 20.24 8.77 21.05
N GLN A 13 21.42 8.37 21.51
CA GLN A 13 21.88 6.99 21.39
C GLN A 13 20.99 6.02 22.19
N LEU A 14 20.63 6.39 23.42
CA LEU A 14 19.73 5.60 24.26
C LEU A 14 18.33 5.47 23.63
N LEU A 15 17.77 6.58 23.13
CA LEU A 15 16.47 6.57 22.44
C LEU A 15 16.48 5.64 21.22
N PHE A 16 17.55 5.64 20.44
CA PHE A 16 17.67 4.77 19.26
C PHE A 16 17.71 3.28 19.67
N GLN A 17 18.41 2.95 20.76
CA GLN A 17 18.43 1.58 21.27
C GLN A 17 17.06 1.14 21.81
N GLU A 18 16.37 2.01 22.52
CA GLU A 18 15.01 1.76 23.02
C GLU A 18 14.00 1.58 21.86
N GLN A 19 14.11 2.42 20.83
CA GLN A 19 13.30 2.27 19.60
C GLN A 19 13.61 0.95 18.88
N LYS A 20 14.86 0.52 18.84
CA LYS A 20 15.21 -0.80 18.28
C LYS A 20 14.59 -1.93 19.09
N LYS A 21 14.62 -1.86 20.43
CA LYS A 21 14.02 -2.87 21.30
C LYS A 21 12.50 -2.91 21.22
N SER A 22 11.84 -1.75 21.18
CA SER A 22 10.38 -1.65 21.08
C SER A 22 9.81 -1.99 19.69
N ARG A 23 10.64 -1.93 18.64
CA ARG A 23 10.26 -2.39 17.29
C ARG A 23 10.45 -3.88 17.08
N LEU A 24 11.09 -4.59 18.02
CA LEU A 24 11.14 -6.05 17.96
C LEU A 24 9.78 -6.59 18.37
N LEU A 25 9.31 -7.60 17.64
CA LEU A 25 8.14 -8.36 18.04
C LEU A 25 8.44 -9.03 19.40
N PRO A 26 7.45 -9.12 20.29
CA PRO A 26 7.59 -9.88 21.53
C PRO A 26 8.16 -11.27 21.25
N GLU A 27 9.13 -11.68 22.05
CA GLU A 27 9.85 -12.96 21.87
C GLU A 27 8.90 -14.15 21.84
N ALA A 28 7.81 -14.10 22.62
CA ALA A 28 6.74 -15.10 22.60
C ALA A 28 6.12 -15.30 21.21
N LEU A 29 5.93 -14.23 20.41
CA LEU A 29 5.41 -14.35 19.05
C LEU A 29 6.46 -14.89 18.08
N LEU A 30 7.74 -14.58 18.29
CA LEU A 30 8.82 -15.09 17.46
C LEU A 30 8.97 -16.61 17.63
N GLU A 31 8.87 -17.09 18.87
CA GLU A 31 8.89 -18.53 19.21
C GLU A 31 7.70 -19.28 18.60
N GLU A 32 6.51 -18.67 18.54
CA GLU A 32 5.35 -19.24 17.83
C GLU A 32 5.62 -19.45 16.33
N PHE A 33 6.31 -18.52 15.66
CA PHE A 33 6.63 -18.67 14.24
C PHE A 33 7.66 -19.78 13.98
N ASP A 34 8.67 -19.89 14.83
CA ASP A 34 9.71 -20.93 14.70
C ASP A 34 9.15 -22.33 14.99
N THR A 35 8.27 -22.45 15.99
CA THR A 35 7.61 -23.74 16.34
C THR A 35 6.56 -24.18 15.32
N VAL A 36 5.83 -23.23 14.71
CA VAL A 36 4.88 -23.51 13.62
C VAL A 36 5.59 -24.02 12.37
N ALA A 37 6.76 -23.46 12.04
CA ALA A 37 7.56 -23.90 10.90
C ALA A 37 8.08 -25.34 11.07
N GLN A 38 8.38 -25.77 12.31
CA GLN A 38 8.88 -27.11 12.61
C GLN A 38 7.79 -28.19 12.71
N LYS A 39 6.51 -27.80 12.77
CA LYS A 39 5.38 -28.75 12.87
C LYS A 39 4.84 -29.21 11.51
N LEU A 40 5.44 -28.78 10.40
CA LEU A 40 5.19 -29.34 9.08
C LEU A 40 5.91 -30.70 8.98
N PRO A 41 5.19 -31.82 8.81
CA PRO A 41 5.82 -33.11 8.61
C PRO A 41 6.58 -33.12 7.28
N ALA A 42 7.85 -33.50 7.34
CA ALA A 42 8.66 -33.82 6.18
C ALA A 42 7.96 -34.93 5.37
N LEU A 43 7.68 -34.65 4.09
CA LEU A 43 7.22 -35.65 3.14
C LEU A 43 8.39 -36.59 2.80
N PRO A 44 8.22 -37.93 2.86
CA PRO A 44 9.28 -38.87 2.57
C PRO A 44 9.47 -39.12 1.06
N ASP A 45 10.72 -39.36 0.70
CA ASP A 45 11.23 -39.91 -0.57
C ASP A 45 10.64 -41.30 -0.91
N GLU A 46 10.40 -41.59 -2.19
CA GLU A 46 11.09 -42.63 -2.98
C GLU A 46 10.38 -42.99 -4.32
N LYS A 47 11.16 -42.86 -5.40
CA LYS A 47 11.36 -43.72 -6.60
C LYS A 47 10.20 -44.31 -7.42
N GLY A 48 10.33 -44.13 -8.74
CA GLY A 48 9.69 -44.95 -9.78
C GLY A 48 10.21 -44.59 -11.18
N ASP A 49 11.15 -45.39 -11.67
CA ASP A 49 11.76 -45.41 -13.00
C ASP A 49 10.76 -45.60 -14.15
N ALA A 50 11.04 -45.01 -15.33
CA ALA A 50 10.97 -45.65 -16.66
C ALA A 50 10.76 -44.63 -17.80
N GLY A 51 11.75 -44.58 -18.70
CA GLY A 51 11.50 -44.63 -20.14
C GLY A 51 11.22 -43.31 -20.87
N GLU A 52 12.27 -42.74 -21.45
CA GLU A 52 12.16 -42.01 -22.71
C GLU A 52 11.59 -42.97 -23.78
N GLN A 53 10.58 -42.52 -24.55
CA GLN A 53 10.64 -42.54 -26.02
C GLN A 53 9.34 -42.06 -26.69
N GLN A 54 9.60 -41.23 -27.71
CA GLN A 54 8.89 -41.11 -28.99
C GLN A 54 7.71 -40.13 -29.13
N GLU A 55 7.99 -39.15 -29.98
CA GLU A 55 7.09 -38.28 -30.71
C GLU A 55 6.06 -39.10 -31.49
N GLU A 56 4.79 -38.70 -31.38
CA GLU A 56 3.86 -38.83 -32.49
C GLU A 56 2.95 -37.59 -32.46
N GLU A 57 3.21 -36.68 -33.41
CA GLU A 57 2.34 -35.56 -33.73
C GLU A 57 0.95 -36.10 -34.09
N LYS A 58 -0.02 -35.90 -33.19
CA LYS A 58 -1.44 -35.95 -33.52
C LYS A 58 -2.08 -34.64 -33.12
N GLU A 59 -2.37 -33.86 -34.15
CA GLU A 59 -3.06 -32.57 -34.14
C GLU A 59 -4.44 -32.68 -33.46
N ILE A 60 -4.49 -32.53 -32.14
CA ILE A 60 -5.75 -32.46 -31.40
C ILE A 60 -6.24 -31.01 -31.44
N LYS A 61 -7.24 -30.76 -32.29
CA LYS A 61 -8.07 -29.55 -32.29
C LYS A 61 -8.43 -29.14 -30.87
N VAL A 62 -7.75 -28.12 -30.34
CA VAL A 62 -8.05 -27.51 -29.05
C VAL A 62 -9.41 -26.82 -29.16
N ARG A 63 -10.47 -27.55 -28.82
CA ARG A 63 -11.76 -26.95 -28.46
C ARG A 63 -11.46 -26.02 -27.28
N LYS A 64 -11.46 -24.70 -27.54
CA LYS A 64 -11.35 -23.66 -26.51
C LYS A 64 -12.41 -23.94 -25.45
N ARG A 65 -12.02 -24.54 -24.33
CA ARG A 65 -12.84 -24.59 -23.12
C ARG A 65 -13.01 -23.14 -22.70
N LYS A 66 -14.22 -22.59 -22.88
CA LYS A 66 -14.58 -21.30 -22.31
C LYS A 66 -14.32 -21.41 -20.81
N LYS A 67 -13.31 -20.69 -20.32
CA LYS A 67 -13.10 -20.51 -18.88
C LYS A 67 -14.33 -19.77 -18.38
N VAL A 68 -15.28 -20.49 -17.79
CA VAL A 68 -16.35 -19.86 -17.03
C VAL A 68 -15.66 -19.28 -15.80
N SER A 69 -15.30 -17.99 -15.89
CA SER A 69 -14.91 -17.22 -14.73
C SER A 69 -16.03 -17.34 -13.72
N LYS A 70 -15.77 -17.98 -12.58
CA LYS A 70 -16.67 -17.98 -11.42
C LYS A 70 -16.82 -16.53 -10.98
N THR A 71 -17.77 -15.81 -11.57
CA THR A 71 -18.17 -14.49 -11.12
C THR A 71 -18.73 -14.69 -9.72
N LEU A 72 -18.07 -14.14 -8.71
CA LEU A 72 -18.59 -14.06 -7.36
C LEU A 72 -19.92 -13.29 -7.43
N GLN A 73 -21.03 -14.02 -7.47
CA GLN A 73 -22.37 -13.45 -7.38
C GLN A 73 -22.59 -13.02 -5.94
N GLY A 74 -22.13 -11.81 -5.62
CA GLY A 74 -22.30 -11.21 -4.30
C GLY A 74 -21.93 -9.75 -4.34
N LYS A 75 -22.83 -8.88 -3.88
CA LYS A 75 -22.51 -7.46 -3.66
C LYS A 75 -21.58 -7.38 -2.44
N CYS A 76 -20.27 -7.42 -2.66
CA CYS A 76 -19.29 -7.22 -1.60
C CYS A 76 -19.14 -5.72 -1.32
N LYS A 77 -19.63 -5.27 -0.17
CA LYS A 77 -19.40 -3.90 0.30
C LYS A 77 -18.16 -3.90 1.20
N VAL A 78 -17.04 -3.46 0.65
CA VAL A 78 -15.81 -3.23 1.43
C VAL A 78 -15.91 -1.82 2.02
N MET A 79 -15.93 -1.71 3.35
CA MET A 79 -15.80 -0.43 4.05
C MET A 79 -14.46 -0.42 4.78
N ARG A 80 -13.70 0.65 4.60
CA ARG A 80 -12.50 0.92 5.40
C ARG A 80 -12.96 1.47 6.74
N VAL A 81 -12.23 1.17 7.81
CA VAL A 81 -12.48 1.71 9.16
C VAL A 81 -12.52 3.25 9.18
N LYS A 82 -11.87 3.91 8.20
CA LYS A 82 -11.88 5.37 7.99
C LYS A 82 -13.16 5.92 7.33
N ASP A 83 -14.03 5.05 6.82
CA ASP A 83 -15.25 5.44 6.11
C ASP A 83 -16.46 5.62 7.06
N GLY A 84 -16.33 5.26 8.33
CA GLY A 84 -17.25 5.70 9.38
C GLY A 84 -16.94 7.16 9.70
N ALA A 85 -17.97 8.02 9.68
CA ALA A 85 -17.90 9.47 9.87
C ALA A 85 -17.24 9.88 11.20
N ALA A 86 -15.92 9.73 11.30
CA ALA A 86 -15.09 10.37 12.30
C ALA A 86 -14.64 11.69 11.70
N ASP A 87 -15.59 12.61 11.56
CA ASP A 87 -15.35 14.03 11.46
C ASP A 87 -14.75 14.53 12.78
N THR A 88 -13.56 14.04 13.13
CA THR A 88 -12.84 14.59 14.28
C THR A 88 -12.64 16.07 13.98
N THR A 89 -13.09 16.93 14.89
CA THR A 89 -13.00 18.39 14.77
C THR A 89 -11.57 18.82 14.42
N MET A 90 -10.59 18.11 14.98
CA MET A 90 -9.16 18.27 14.67
C MET A 90 -8.81 17.96 13.20
N GLN A 91 -9.37 16.90 12.61
CA GLN A 91 -9.12 16.57 11.20
C GLN A 91 -9.73 17.61 10.27
N LYS A 92 -10.95 18.11 10.57
CA LYS A 92 -11.56 19.21 9.81
C LYS A 92 -10.68 20.46 9.87
N SER A 93 -10.28 20.85 11.09
CA SER A 93 -9.36 21.99 11.29
C SER A 93 -8.04 21.83 10.52
N ALA A 94 -7.46 20.63 10.49
CA ALA A 94 -6.25 20.35 9.72
C ALA A 94 -6.48 20.44 8.20
N ILE A 95 -7.61 19.93 7.71
CA ILE A 95 -7.99 20.04 6.29
C ILE A 95 -8.18 21.50 5.90
N ASP A 96 -8.92 22.26 6.71
CA ASP A 96 -9.17 23.69 6.47
C ASP A 96 -7.85 24.48 6.48
N PHE A 97 -6.95 24.18 7.41
CA PHE A 97 -5.61 24.78 7.44
C PHE A 97 -4.82 24.52 6.15
N ILE A 98 -4.81 23.27 5.66
CA ILE A 98 -4.12 22.91 4.42
C ILE A 98 -4.78 23.61 3.22
N GLN A 99 -6.12 23.66 3.18
CA GLN A 99 -6.87 24.33 2.12
C GLN A 99 -6.54 25.82 2.08
N ALA A 100 -6.58 26.52 3.20
CA ALA A 100 -6.29 27.95 3.27
C ALA A 100 -4.84 28.28 2.85
N ARG A 101 -3.86 27.43 3.20
CA ARG A 101 -2.44 27.69 2.92
C ARG A 101 -2.00 27.26 1.53
N LEU A 102 -2.51 26.15 1.00
CA LEU A 102 -2.06 25.57 -0.27
C LEU A 102 -3.02 25.81 -1.43
N TYR A 103 -4.31 25.90 -1.17
CA TYR A 103 -5.37 25.94 -2.19
C TYR A 103 -6.29 27.15 -2.02
N GLY A 104 -5.86 28.15 -1.24
CA GLY A 104 -6.63 29.37 -0.96
C GLY A 104 -6.58 30.40 -2.10
N PRO A 105 -7.25 31.55 -1.93
CA PRO A 105 -7.26 32.63 -2.91
C PRO A 105 -5.86 33.06 -3.32
N GLY A 106 -5.62 33.20 -4.62
CA GLY A 106 -4.31 33.55 -5.18
C GLY A 106 -3.34 32.37 -5.34
N SER A 107 -3.68 31.18 -4.84
CA SER A 107 -2.91 29.96 -5.12
C SER A 107 -3.17 29.49 -6.55
N GLN A 108 -2.10 29.16 -7.27
CA GLN A 108 -2.16 28.57 -8.60
C GLN A 108 -2.14 27.03 -8.55
N ARG A 109 -2.35 26.46 -7.36
CA ARG A 109 -2.32 25.02 -7.12
C ARG A 109 -3.73 24.45 -7.02
N THR A 110 -3.92 23.27 -7.60
CA THR A 110 -5.22 22.57 -7.66
C THR A 110 -5.17 21.30 -6.84
N THR A 111 -6.30 20.87 -6.27
CA THR A 111 -6.33 19.69 -5.41
C THR A 111 -6.18 18.40 -6.23
N ASN A 112 -5.65 17.34 -5.62
CA ASN A 112 -5.50 16.05 -6.31
C ASN A 112 -6.84 15.47 -6.78
N ALA A 113 -7.89 15.64 -5.99
CA ALA A 113 -9.24 15.20 -6.34
C ALA A 113 -9.75 15.92 -7.59
N GLU A 114 -9.51 17.22 -7.69
CA GLU A 114 -9.89 18.01 -8.85
C GLU A 114 -9.05 17.66 -10.09
N LEU A 115 -7.72 17.53 -9.93
CA LEU A 115 -6.78 17.14 -10.99
C LEU A 115 -7.16 15.78 -11.63
N LEU A 116 -7.57 14.83 -10.80
CA LEU A 116 -7.91 13.48 -11.21
C LEU A 116 -9.41 13.30 -11.49
N SER A 117 -10.21 14.36 -11.39
CA SER A 117 -11.64 14.31 -11.67
C SER A 117 -11.90 14.00 -13.14
N LEU A 118 -13.01 13.29 -13.41
CA LEU A 118 -13.43 13.00 -14.78
C LEU A 118 -13.68 14.27 -15.60
N GLN A 119 -14.14 15.35 -14.94
CA GLN A 119 -14.35 16.65 -15.57
C GLN A 119 -13.05 17.21 -16.13
N ARG A 120 -11.95 17.21 -15.37
CA ARG A 120 -10.65 17.66 -15.90
C ARG A 120 -10.00 16.67 -16.87
N LYS A 121 -10.34 15.39 -16.78
CA LYS A 121 -9.82 14.38 -17.71
C LYS A 121 -10.49 14.43 -19.09
N ARG A 122 -11.81 14.59 -19.13
CA ARG A 122 -12.61 14.55 -20.38
C ARG A 122 -13.02 15.93 -20.88
N GLY A 123 -12.99 16.94 -20.03
CA GLY A 123 -13.31 18.32 -20.40
C GLY A 123 -12.18 19.00 -21.17
N PRO A 124 -12.48 20.14 -21.80
CA PRO A 124 -11.50 20.94 -22.53
C PRO A 124 -10.42 21.53 -21.60
N ASP A 125 -10.76 21.76 -20.34
CA ASP A 125 -9.86 22.36 -19.34
C ASP A 125 -9.00 21.29 -18.63
N GLN A 126 -8.10 20.65 -19.38
CA GLN A 126 -7.09 19.74 -18.85
C GLN A 126 -6.00 20.53 -18.11
N GLY A 127 -6.33 21.03 -16.92
CA GLY A 127 -5.46 21.87 -16.11
C GLY A 127 -4.31 21.09 -15.45
N ALA A 128 -3.14 21.74 -15.35
CA ALA A 128 -2.00 21.23 -14.59
C ALA A 128 -2.25 21.27 -13.06
N ALA A 129 -1.47 20.49 -12.30
CA ALA A 129 -1.54 20.46 -10.84
C ALA A 129 -1.19 21.82 -10.21
N VAL A 130 -0.19 22.50 -10.79
CA VAL A 130 0.24 23.84 -10.41
C VAL A 130 0.42 24.64 -11.70
N GLN A 131 -0.12 25.84 -11.74
CA GLN A 131 0.23 26.85 -12.74
C GLN A 131 1.33 27.73 -12.13
N PHE A 132 2.31 28.12 -12.95
CA PHE A 132 3.40 29.01 -12.51
C PHE A 132 3.21 30.45 -12.97
N VAL A 133 2.40 30.63 -14.02
CA VAL A 133 2.12 31.91 -14.65
C VAL A 133 0.62 32.07 -14.74
N ASN A 134 0.13 33.23 -14.32
CA ASN A 134 -1.28 33.55 -14.48
C ASN A 134 -1.55 33.81 -15.96
N LYS A 135 -2.42 33.01 -16.57
CA LYS A 135 -2.76 33.11 -17.99
C LYS A 135 -3.75 34.24 -18.30
N LYS A 136 -4.25 34.93 -17.28
CA LYS A 136 -5.27 36.00 -17.39
C LYS A 136 -4.68 37.41 -17.42
N TRP A 137 -3.53 37.61 -18.06
CA TRP A 137 -2.95 38.93 -18.28
C TRP A 137 -3.62 39.60 -19.48
#